data_AF-A0A318TSI1-F1
#
_entry.id   AF-A0A318TSI1-F1
#
_cell.length_a   1.000
_cell.length_b   1.000
_cell.length_c   1.000
_cell.angle_alpha   90.00
_cell.angle_beta   90.00
_cell.angle_gamma   90.00
#
_symmetry.space_group_name_H-M   'P 1'
#
loop_
_entity.id
_entity.type
_entity.pdbx_description
1 polymer ?
#
loop_
_entity_poly.entity_id
_entity_poly.type
_entity_poly.pdbx_seq_one_letter_code
_entity_poly.pdbx_strand_id
1 'polypeptide(L)'
;MARGRKVNSNGEKSKQLLREKAIELFSTNGYYQTKISDIVKAAQVTQPTFYLYFESKDSLFNDLHQQFQQDLFNILDEQFDQQDIQFLKVVENLLQYFIANPMLTKIGLYQSEESYLVKDKLVKKFEEILEGQARNYPNQQHNDIQVVSQSLLGSILRLTNAFLLTNQKSAKELAEDLFSIYFKKEPALVTS
;
A
#
# COMPACT_ATOMS: atom_id res chain seq x y z
N MET A 1 -25.98 35.14 23.26
CA MET A 1 -26.12 34.39 21.99
C MET A 1 -24.74 33.89 21.57
N ALA A 2 -24.44 32.60 21.80
CA ALA A 2 -23.20 31.98 21.35
C ALA A 2 -23.35 31.60 19.87
N ARG A 3 -22.53 32.18 18.99
CA ARG A 3 -22.47 31.79 17.58
C ARG A 3 -21.82 30.41 17.49
N GLY A 4 -22.66 29.37 17.38
CA GLY A 4 -22.23 28.02 17.07
C GLY A 4 -21.44 28.00 15.77
N ARG A 5 -20.14 27.70 15.86
CA ARG A 5 -19.27 27.50 14.71
C ARG A 5 -19.79 26.24 14.00
N LYS A 6 -20.23 26.38 12.74
CA LYS A 6 -20.53 25.23 11.87
C LYS A 6 -19.32 24.30 11.91
N VAL A 7 -19.51 23.07 12.36
CA VAL A 7 -18.51 22.00 12.26
C VAL A 7 -18.33 21.75 10.75
N ASN A 8 -17.19 22.17 10.22
CA ASN A 8 -17.04 22.76 8.88
C ASN A 8 -16.51 21.74 7.85
N SER A 9 -17.10 21.73 6.66
CA SER A 9 -16.53 21.17 5.43
C SER A 9 -15.15 21.76 5.05
N ASN A 10 -14.76 22.88 5.65
CA ASN A 10 -13.43 23.49 5.49
C ASN A 10 -12.33 22.82 6.35
N GLY A 11 -12.71 22.13 7.42
CA GLY A 11 -11.75 21.50 8.32
C GLY A 11 -11.12 20.24 7.71
N GLU A 12 -11.97 19.32 7.26
CA GLU A 12 -11.53 18.11 6.54
C GLU A 12 -10.74 18.45 5.28
N LYS A 13 -11.16 19.48 4.52
CA LYS A 13 -10.39 19.99 3.38
C LYS A 13 -8.99 20.46 3.76
N SER A 14 -8.85 21.13 4.90
CA SER A 14 -7.54 21.61 5.38
C SER A 14 -6.64 20.45 5.79
N LYS A 15 -7.18 19.45 6.50
CA LYS A 15 -6.45 18.22 6.86
C LYS A 15 -5.99 17.47 5.60
N GLN A 16 -6.86 17.35 4.61
CA GLN A 16 -6.56 16.68 3.35
C GLN A 16 -5.47 17.41 2.55
N LEU A 17 -5.56 18.75 2.43
CA LEU A 17 -4.51 19.54 1.77
C LEU A 17 -3.16 19.42 2.48
N LEU A 18 -3.14 19.37 3.82
CA LEU A 18 -1.92 19.14 4.59
C LEU A 18 -1.30 17.77 4.28
N ARG A 19 -2.11 16.71 4.18
CA ARG A 19 -1.67 15.37 3.78
C ARG A 19 -1.09 15.37 2.37
N GLU A 20 -1.83 15.88 1.40
CA GLU A 20 -1.41 15.94 -0.01
C GLU A 20 -0.08 16.67 -0.17
N LYS A 21 0.06 17.85 0.46
CA LYS A 21 1.30 18.63 0.38
C LYS A 21 2.45 18.02 1.16
N ALA A 22 2.18 17.31 2.25
CA ALA A 22 3.21 16.53 2.94
C ALA A 22 3.72 15.36 2.08
N ILE A 23 2.83 14.62 1.42
CA ILE A 23 3.21 13.55 0.48
C ILE A 23 4.13 14.10 -0.61
N GLU A 24 3.76 15.21 -1.25
CA GLU A 24 4.57 15.86 -2.30
C GLU A 24 5.96 16.28 -1.78
N LEU A 25 6.01 16.94 -0.63
CA LEU A 25 7.26 17.45 -0.06
C LEU A 25 8.17 16.33 0.48
N PHE A 26 7.61 15.32 1.16
CA PHE A 26 8.34 14.13 1.55
C PHE A 26 8.88 13.39 0.33
N SER A 27 8.14 13.39 -0.79
CA SER A 27 8.60 12.77 -2.03
C SER A 27 9.84 13.45 -2.63
N THR A 28 9.86 14.78 -2.56
CA THR A 28 10.84 15.61 -3.26
C THR A 28 12.09 15.83 -2.40
N ASN A 29 11.90 16.14 -1.12
CA ASN A 29 12.96 16.57 -0.21
C ASN A 29 13.34 15.48 0.80
N GLY A 30 12.54 14.41 0.90
CA GLY A 30 12.66 13.44 1.97
C GLY A 30 12.02 13.91 3.28
N TYR A 31 11.77 12.94 4.17
CA TYR A 31 11.10 13.17 5.45
C TYR A 31 11.85 14.16 6.34
N TYR A 32 13.15 13.94 6.56
CA TYR A 32 13.95 14.72 7.51
C TYR A 32 14.12 16.18 7.08
N GLN A 33 14.28 16.45 5.78
CA GLN A 33 14.52 17.81 5.27
C GLN A 33 13.23 18.64 5.18
N THR A 34 12.06 18.00 5.14
CA THR A 34 10.77 18.70 5.07
C THR A 34 10.40 19.29 6.42
N LYS A 35 10.08 20.59 6.47
CA LYS A 35 9.63 21.28 7.69
C LYS A 35 8.11 21.50 7.68
N ILE A 36 7.51 21.59 8.86
CA ILE A 36 6.08 21.93 9.03
C ILE A 36 5.77 23.27 8.34
N SER A 37 6.68 24.25 8.40
CA SER A 37 6.55 25.54 7.72
C SER A 37 6.37 25.42 6.20
N ASP A 38 7.04 24.44 5.58
CA ASP A 38 6.99 24.24 4.13
C ASP A 38 5.65 23.61 3.74
N ILE A 39 5.18 22.66 4.55
CA ILE A 39 3.89 21.97 4.36
C ILE A 39 2.73 22.97 4.46
N VAL A 40 2.68 23.78 5.52
CA VAL A 40 1.57 24.73 5.71
C VAL A 40 1.57 25.81 4.63
N LYS A 41 2.77 26.25 4.19
CA LYS A 41 2.91 27.20 3.09
C LYS A 41 2.40 26.61 1.77
N ALA A 42 2.76 25.37 1.46
CA ALA A 42 2.30 24.68 0.27
C ALA A 42 0.78 24.41 0.29
N ALA A 43 0.23 24.10 1.46
CA ALA A 43 -1.20 23.88 1.67
C ALA A 43 -2.02 25.17 1.80
N GLN A 44 -1.37 26.35 1.76
CA GLN A 44 -2.00 27.66 1.92
C GLN A 44 -2.78 27.80 3.24
N VAL A 45 -2.25 27.21 4.31
CA VAL A 45 -2.79 27.30 5.68
C VAL A 45 -1.72 27.83 6.65
N THR A 46 -2.10 28.01 7.91
CA THR A 46 -1.19 28.53 8.95
C THR A 46 -0.60 27.40 9.80
N GLN A 47 0.53 27.64 10.48
CA GLN A 47 1.05 26.67 11.46
C GLN A 47 0.04 26.34 12.58
N PRO A 48 -0.69 27.32 13.18
CA PRO A 48 -1.78 26.99 14.08
C PRO A 48 -2.81 26.03 13.48
N THR A 49 -3.13 26.14 12.19
CA THR A 49 -4.04 25.21 11.49
C THR A 49 -3.47 23.80 11.42
N PHE A 50 -2.17 23.63 11.20
CA PHE A 50 -1.52 22.32 11.25
C PHE A 50 -1.72 21.64 12.62
N TYR A 51 -1.43 22.38 13.69
CA TYR A 51 -1.53 21.88 15.06
C TYR A 51 -2.98 21.63 15.53
N LEU A 52 -4.00 22.00 14.74
CA LEU A 52 -5.37 21.53 14.98
C LEU A 52 -5.57 20.06 14.60
N TYR A 53 -4.74 19.51 13.71
CA TYR A 53 -4.90 18.16 13.15
C TYR A 53 -3.75 17.23 13.51
N PHE A 54 -2.54 17.77 13.65
CA PHE A 54 -1.32 17.00 13.81
C PHE A 54 -0.46 17.62 14.92
N GLU A 55 -0.13 16.83 15.92
CA GLU A 55 0.72 17.25 17.05
C GLU A 55 2.17 17.49 16.62
N SER A 56 2.63 16.76 15.59
CA SER A 56 3.98 16.84 15.05
C SER A 56 4.04 16.40 13.58
N LYS A 57 5.22 16.57 12.97
CA LYS A 57 5.52 16.01 11.65
C LYS A 57 5.41 14.48 11.64
N ASP A 58 5.84 13.82 12.73
CA ASP A 58 5.71 12.37 12.90
C ASP A 58 4.23 11.95 12.98
N SER A 59 3.38 12.72 13.69
CA SER A 59 1.94 12.39 13.74
C SER A 59 1.26 12.48 12.37
N LEU A 60 1.69 13.42 11.52
CA LEU A 60 1.22 13.51 10.13
C LEU A 60 1.73 12.31 9.31
N PHE A 61 2.99 11.93 9.49
CA PHE A 61 3.57 10.77 8.81
C PHE A 61 2.84 9.47 9.19
N ASN A 62 2.54 9.28 10.48
CA ASN A 62 1.78 8.13 10.98
C ASN A 62 0.34 8.14 10.47
N ASP A 63 -0.30 9.31 10.40
CA ASP A 63 -1.64 9.45 9.83
C ASP A 63 -1.67 9.11 8.32
N LEU A 64 -0.61 9.44 7.55
CA LEU A 64 -0.43 8.96 6.18
C LEU A 64 -0.20 7.44 6.11
N HIS A 65 0.56 6.87 7.05
CA HIS A 65 0.73 5.42 7.15
C HIS A 65 -0.61 4.71 7.43
N GLN A 66 -1.43 5.25 8.33
CA GLN A 66 -2.75 4.73 8.62
C GLN A 66 -3.69 4.85 7.41
N GLN A 67 -3.62 5.95 6.66
CA GLN A 67 -4.34 6.07 5.39
C GLN A 67 -3.93 4.94 4.43
N PHE A 68 -2.62 4.71 4.25
CA PHE A 68 -2.14 3.62 3.40
C PHE A 68 -2.72 2.27 3.82
N GLN A 69 -2.67 1.97 5.12
CA GLN A 69 -3.20 0.73 5.68
C GLN A 69 -4.69 0.57 5.37
N GLN A 70 -5.48 1.62 5.60
CA GLN A 70 -6.91 1.59 5.39
C GLN A 70 -7.27 1.39 3.92
N ASP A 71 -6.64 2.13 3.02
CA ASP A 71 -6.84 2.00 1.58
C ASP A 71 -6.49 0.58 1.09
N LEU A 72 -5.38 0.03 1.60
CA LEU A 72 -4.94 -1.32 1.24
C LEU A 72 -5.92 -2.40 1.73
N PHE A 73 -6.42 -2.27 2.96
CA PHE A 73 -7.37 -3.25 3.51
C PHE A 73 -8.72 -3.17 2.80
N ASN A 74 -9.19 -1.98 2.44
CA ASN A 74 -10.41 -1.84 1.65
C ASN A 74 -10.28 -2.58 0.30
N ILE A 75 -9.16 -2.42 -0.40
CA ILE A 75 -8.90 -3.13 -1.67
C ILE A 75 -8.95 -4.65 -1.48
N LEU A 76 -8.35 -5.16 -0.40
CA LEU A 76 -8.35 -6.58 -0.12
C LEU A 76 -9.76 -7.06 0.22
N ASP A 77 -10.39 -6.47 1.23
CA ASP A 77 -11.68 -6.92 1.77
C ASP A 77 -12.80 -6.85 0.72
N GLU A 78 -12.84 -5.83 -0.13
CA GLU A 78 -13.79 -5.74 -1.27
C GLU A 78 -13.70 -6.94 -2.22
N GLN A 79 -12.53 -7.55 -2.34
CA GLN A 79 -12.33 -8.72 -3.19
C GLN A 79 -12.68 -10.03 -2.50
N PHE A 80 -12.59 -10.10 -1.16
CA PHE A 80 -12.95 -11.30 -0.40
C PHE A 80 -14.44 -11.61 -0.40
N ASP A 81 -15.28 -10.60 -0.55
CA ASP A 81 -16.74 -10.78 -0.62
C ASP A 81 -17.22 -11.39 -1.95
N GLN A 82 -16.31 -11.60 -2.92
CA GLN A 82 -16.63 -12.20 -4.21
C GLN A 82 -16.52 -13.73 -4.16
N GLN A 83 -17.55 -14.45 -4.63
CA GLN A 83 -17.56 -15.92 -4.64
C GLN A 83 -16.45 -16.53 -5.51
N ASP A 84 -15.97 -15.81 -6.53
CA ASP A 84 -14.92 -16.23 -7.46
C ASP A 84 -13.75 -15.23 -7.45
N ILE A 85 -13.07 -15.12 -6.30
CA ILE A 85 -11.87 -14.29 -6.19
C ILE A 85 -10.85 -14.73 -7.24
N GLN A 86 -10.32 -13.82 -8.04
CA GLN A 86 -9.20 -14.12 -8.94
C GLN A 86 -7.92 -13.58 -8.34
N PHE A 87 -7.06 -14.45 -7.80
CA PHE A 87 -5.86 -14.01 -7.08
C PHE A 87 -4.92 -13.16 -7.96
N LEU A 88 -4.86 -13.44 -9.27
CA LEU A 88 -4.13 -12.59 -10.23
C LEU A 88 -4.64 -11.15 -10.22
N LYS A 89 -5.96 -10.97 -10.21
CA LYS A 89 -6.58 -9.65 -10.17
C LYS A 89 -6.35 -8.95 -8.83
N VAL A 90 -6.29 -9.70 -7.73
CA VAL A 90 -5.92 -9.16 -6.41
C VAL A 90 -4.51 -8.57 -6.46
N VAL A 91 -3.53 -9.34 -6.93
CA VAL A 91 -2.15 -8.87 -7.05
C VAL A 91 -2.04 -7.69 -8.01
N GLU A 92 -2.71 -7.72 -9.16
CA GLU A 92 -2.74 -6.61 -10.11
C GLU A 92 -3.31 -5.33 -9.49
N ASN A 93 -4.43 -5.42 -8.74
CA ASN A 93 -5.05 -4.27 -8.09
C ASN A 93 -4.16 -3.66 -7.00
N LEU A 94 -3.47 -4.50 -6.21
CA LEU A 94 -2.49 -4.03 -5.24
C LEU A 94 -1.36 -3.26 -5.93
N LEU A 95 -0.79 -3.82 -7.00
CA LEU A 95 0.26 -3.14 -7.78
C LEU A 95 -0.27 -1.85 -8.42
N GLN A 96 -1.52 -1.83 -8.90
CA GLN A 96 -2.15 -0.64 -9.46
C GLN A 96 -2.29 0.48 -8.41
N TYR A 97 -2.67 0.12 -7.19
CA TYR A 97 -2.72 1.07 -6.08
C TYR A 97 -1.31 1.57 -5.71
N PHE A 98 -0.29 0.70 -5.74
CA PHE A 98 1.09 1.08 -5.43
C PHE A 98 1.65 2.12 -6.39
N ILE A 99 1.42 1.93 -7.70
CA ILE A 99 1.89 2.87 -8.71
C ILE A 99 1.08 4.17 -8.74
N ALA A 100 -0.20 4.11 -8.38
CA ALA A 100 -1.04 5.30 -8.24
C ALA A 100 -0.64 6.17 -7.03
N ASN A 101 -0.12 5.54 -5.97
CA ASN A 101 0.24 6.22 -4.72
C ASN A 101 1.71 5.93 -4.33
N PRO A 102 2.71 6.32 -5.15
CA PRO A 102 4.08 5.85 -5.00
C PRO A 102 4.74 6.29 -3.68
N MET A 103 4.43 7.48 -3.18
CA MET A 103 4.95 7.90 -1.87
C MET A 103 4.23 7.25 -0.70
N LEU A 104 2.90 7.16 -0.78
CA LEU A 104 2.13 6.50 0.26
C LEU A 104 2.53 5.03 0.37
N THR A 105 2.83 4.39 -0.75
CA THR A 105 3.43 3.05 -0.85
C THR A 105 4.80 2.98 -0.19
N LYS A 106 5.67 3.98 -0.45
CA LYS A 106 7.00 4.05 0.20
C LYS A 106 6.89 4.16 1.72
N ILE A 107 6.01 5.03 2.20
CA ILE A 107 5.70 5.20 3.62
C ILE A 107 5.13 3.90 4.21
N GLY A 108 4.10 3.38 3.58
CA GLY A 108 3.34 2.20 3.96
C GLY A 108 4.15 0.92 4.08
N LEU A 109 4.99 0.65 3.09
CA LEU A 109 5.67 -0.65 2.95
C LEU A 109 7.14 -0.63 3.36
N TYR A 110 7.80 0.53 3.47
CA TYR A 110 9.26 0.56 3.64
C TYR A 110 9.77 1.52 4.71
N GLN A 111 9.13 2.68 4.91
CA GLN A 111 9.70 3.73 5.77
C GLN A 111 9.07 3.79 7.16
N SER A 112 7.79 3.45 7.31
CA SER A 112 7.15 3.37 8.61
C SER A 112 7.74 2.24 9.45
N GLU A 113 7.99 2.51 10.74
CA GLU A 113 8.35 1.49 11.73
C GLU A 113 7.27 0.40 11.83
N GLU A 114 6.01 0.76 11.55
CA GLU A 114 4.85 -0.15 11.56
C GLU A 114 4.62 -0.85 10.22
N SER A 115 5.50 -0.68 9.22
CA SER A 115 5.34 -1.31 7.90
C SER A 115 5.27 -2.84 7.94
N TYR A 116 5.84 -3.47 8.97
CA TYR A 116 5.73 -4.92 9.17
C TYR A 116 4.29 -5.39 9.41
N LEU A 117 3.47 -4.60 10.12
CA LEU A 117 2.07 -4.94 10.38
C LEU A 117 1.27 -5.05 9.08
N VAL A 118 1.60 -4.21 8.11
CA VAL A 118 0.96 -4.21 6.80
C VAL A 118 1.37 -5.45 5.99
N LYS A 119 2.65 -5.79 6.03
CA LYS A 119 3.22 -6.98 5.37
C LYS A 119 2.62 -8.25 5.94
N ASP A 120 2.56 -8.37 7.27
CA ASP A 120 2.00 -9.55 7.94
C ASP A 120 0.53 -9.75 7.58
N LYS A 121 -0.25 -8.67 7.51
CA LYS A 121 -1.65 -8.74 7.07
C LYS A 121 -1.78 -9.13 5.60
N LEU A 122 -0.93 -8.62 4.71
CA LEU A 122 -0.90 -9.03 3.30
C LEU A 122 -0.59 -10.52 3.16
N VAL A 123 0.40 -11.03 3.90
CA VAL A 123 0.73 -12.47 3.89
C VAL A 123 -0.47 -13.29 4.32
N LYS A 124 -1.10 -12.96 5.46
CA LYS A 124 -2.29 -13.67 5.94
C LYS A 124 -3.41 -13.70 4.92
N LYS A 125 -3.67 -12.57 4.26
CA LYS A 125 -4.67 -12.48 3.20
C LYS A 125 -4.31 -13.35 1.99
N PHE A 126 -3.03 -13.43 1.61
CA PHE A 126 -2.59 -14.33 0.55
C PHE A 126 -2.75 -15.81 0.96
N GLU A 127 -2.44 -16.17 2.20
CA GLU A 127 -2.67 -17.51 2.75
C GLU A 127 -4.16 -17.88 2.67
N GLU A 128 -5.05 -17.02 3.16
CA GLU A 128 -6.51 -17.22 3.11
C GLU A 128 -7.02 -17.45 1.68
N ILE A 129 -6.56 -16.64 0.70
CA ILE A 129 -6.96 -16.80 -0.71
C ILE A 129 -6.44 -18.12 -1.27
N LEU A 130 -5.17 -18.44 -1.04
CA LEU A 130 -4.55 -19.65 -1.59
C LEU A 130 -5.14 -20.92 -1.00
N GLU A 131 -5.44 -20.94 0.30
CA GLU A 131 -6.14 -22.04 0.97
C GLU A 131 -7.55 -22.22 0.41
N GLY A 132 -8.32 -21.13 0.27
CA GLY A 132 -9.65 -21.16 -0.34
C GLY A 132 -9.65 -21.62 -1.81
N GLN A 133 -8.51 -21.46 -2.50
CA GLN A 133 -8.32 -21.79 -3.91
C GLN A 133 -7.37 -22.98 -4.14
N ALA A 134 -7.12 -23.82 -3.13
CA ALA A 134 -6.18 -24.93 -3.23
C ALA A 134 -6.45 -25.89 -4.42
N ARG A 135 -7.72 -25.95 -4.89
CA ARG A 135 -8.12 -26.71 -6.08
C ARG A 135 -7.69 -26.07 -7.41
N ASN A 136 -7.58 -24.74 -7.46
CA ASN A 136 -7.18 -23.98 -8.66
C ASN A 136 -5.65 -23.96 -8.83
N TYR A 137 -4.89 -24.19 -7.76
CA TYR A 137 -3.43 -24.21 -7.76
C TYR A 137 -2.87 -25.56 -7.30
N PRO A 138 -3.10 -26.67 -8.04
CA PRO A 138 -2.71 -28.01 -7.61
C PRO A 138 -1.19 -28.17 -7.41
N ASN A 139 -0.36 -27.34 -8.05
CA ASN A 139 1.09 -27.33 -7.82
C ASN A 139 1.47 -26.82 -6.42
N GLN A 140 0.62 -25.99 -5.81
CA GLN A 140 0.84 -25.48 -4.45
C GLN A 140 0.49 -26.52 -3.39
N GLN A 141 -0.17 -27.64 -3.74
CA GLN A 141 -0.50 -28.69 -2.77
C GLN A 141 0.73 -29.40 -2.16
N HIS A 142 1.89 -29.28 -2.81
CA HIS A 142 3.16 -29.84 -2.33
C HIS A 142 4.06 -28.78 -1.66
N ASN A 143 3.69 -27.51 -1.75
CA ASN A 143 4.44 -26.40 -1.18
C ASN A 143 3.76 -25.92 0.10
N ASP A 144 4.56 -25.48 1.06
CA ASP A 144 4.03 -24.81 2.24
C ASP A 144 3.44 -23.45 1.84
N ILE A 145 2.12 -23.28 2.03
CA ILE A 145 1.38 -22.06 1.65
C ILE A 145 1.98 -20.83 2.35
N GLN A 146 2.45 -20.97 3.58
CA GLN A 146 3.10 -19.88 4.31
C GLN A 146 4.37 -19.43 3.58
N VAL A 147 5.20 -20.37 3.13
CA VAL A 147 6.43 -20.08 2.38
C VAL A 147 6.10 -19.42 1.04
N VAL A 148 5.05 -19.88 0.35
CA VAL A 148 4.59 -19.31 -0.92
C VAL A 148 4.11 -17.88 -0.72
N SER A 149 3.26 -17.62 0.27
CA SER A 149 2.73 -16.28 0.57
C SER A 149 3.83 -15.30 0.97
N GLN A 150 4.77 -15.72 1.82
CA GLN A 150 5.92 -14.91 2.24
C GLN A 150 6.83 -14.58 1.05
N SER A 151 7.17 -15.58 0.24
CA SER A 151 8.05 -15.38 -0.91
C SER A 151 7.39 -14.54 -2.00
N LEU A 152 6.10 -14.74 -2.26
CA LEU A 152 5.32 -13.91 -3.19
C LEU A 152 5.28 -12.46 -2.72
N LEU A 153 5.01 -12.19 -1.44
CA LEU A 153 5.07 -10.83 -0.91
C LEU A 153 6.48 -10.24 -1.05
N GLY A 154 7.53 -11.00 -0.70
CA GLY A 154 8.91 -10.57 -0.89
C GLY A 154 9.22 -10.17 -2.34
N SER A 155 8.78 -10.97 -3.30
CA SER A 155 8.89 -10.67 -4.73
C SER A 155 8.08 -9.44 -5.12
N ILE A 156 6.82 -9.31 -4.70
CA ILE A 156 6.00 -8.12 -4.93
C ILE A 156 6.71 -6.87 -4.43
N LEU A 157 7.23 -6.86 -3.20
CA LEU A 157 7.92 -5.71 -2.61
C LEU A 157 9.21 -5.37 -3.37
N ARG A 158 10.03 -6.39 -3.67
CA ARG A 158 11.30 -6.18 -4.39
C ARG A 158 11.05 -5.62 -5.78
N LEU A 159 10.12 -6.22 -6.52
CA LEU A 159 9.80 -5.87 -7.90
C LEU A 159 9.02 -4.56 -8.00
N THR A 160 8.23 -4.20 -6.99
CA THR A 160 7.61 -2.89 -6.87
C THR A 160 8.67 -1.79 -6.92
N ASN A 161 9.74 -1.92 -6.12
CA ASN A 161 10.83 -0.94 -6.14
C ASN A 161 11.70 -1.02 -7.40
N ALA A 162 11.93 -2.23 -7.92
CA ALA A 162 12.84 -2.42 -9.06
C ALA A 162 12.23 -1.95 -10.39
N PHE A 163 10.95 -2.28 -10.62
CA PHE A 163 10.32 -2.17 -11.93
C PHE A 163 9.06 -1.30 -11.92
N LEU A 164 8.22 -1.40 -10.90
CA LEU A 164 6.93 -0.72 -10.90
C LEU A 164 7.09 0.78 -10.65
N LEU A 165 7.67 1.17 -9.51
CA LEU A 165 7.85 2.57 -9.12
C LEU A 165 8.89 3.31 -9.98
N THR A 166 9.66 2.58 -10.78
CA THR A 166 10.59 3.12 -11.80
C THR A 166 9.95 3.19 -13.18
N ASN A 167 8.66 2.85 -13.32
CA ASN A 167 7.90 2.80 -14.57
C ASN A 167 8.51 1.89 -15.66
N GLN A 168 9.27 0.86 -15.28
CA GLN A 168 9.83 -0.11 -16.23
C GLN A 168 8.84 -1.21 -16.61
N LYS A 169 7.86 -1.50 -15.75
CA LYS A 169 6.76 -2.44 -16.02
C LYS A 169 5.44 -1.89 -15.49
N SER A 170 4.34 -2.18 -16.20
CA SER A 170 2.99 -1.92 -15.71
C SER A 170 2.60 -2.89 -14.58
N ALA A 171 1.58 -2.51 -13.80
CA ALA A 171 1.01 -3.36 -12.76
C ALA A 171 0.54 -4.71 -13.32
N LYS A 172 -0.10 -4.69 -14.49
CA LYS A 172 -0.59 -5.89 -15.18
C LYS A 172 0.53 -6.83 -15.59
N GLU A 173 1.53 -6.32 -16.33
CA GLU A 173 2.68 -7.13 -16.76
C GLU A 173 3.39 -7.77 -15.57
N LEU A 174 3.58 -7.01 -14.49
CA LEU A 174 4.26 -7.51 -13.31
C LEU A 174 3.46 -8.56 -12.54
N ALA A 175 2.12 -8.41 -12.47
CA ALA A 175 1.24 -9.42 -11.90
C ALA A 175 1.29 -10.72 -12.71
N GLU A 176 1.27 -10.64 -14.05
CA GLU A 176 1.36 -11.78 -14.94
C GLU A 176 2.70 -12.52 -14.80
N ASP A 177 3.81 -11.78 -14.70
CA ASP A 177 5.14 -12.34 -14.46
C ASP A 177 5.20 -13.10 -13.13
N LEU A 178 4.74 -12.48 -12.04
CA LEU A 178 4.65 -13.11 -10.72
C LEU A 178 3.81 -14.39 -10.78
N PHE A 179 2.65 -14.35 -11.44
CA PHE A 179 1.82 -15.55 -11.58
C PHE A 179 2.48 -16.65 -12.40
N SER A 180 3.26 -16.28 -13.42
CA SER A 180 4.03 -17.23 -14.20
C SER A 180 5.10 -17.93 -13.34
N ILE A 181 5.75 -17.22 -12.43
CA ILE A 181 6.78 -17.77 -11.54
C ILE A 181 6.17 -18.70 -10.48
N TYR A 182 5.08 -18.27 -9.85
CA TYR A 182 4.54 -18.96 -8.67
C TYR A 182 3.46 -19.99 -8.97
N PHE A 183 2.68 -19.83 -10.04
CA PHE A 183 1.45 -20.61 -10.24
C PHE A 183 1.37 -21.37 -11.56
N LYS A 184 2.18 -21.01 -12.58
CA LYS A 184 2.25 -21.82 -13.79
C LYS A 184 3.09 -23.08 -13.56
N LYS A 185 2.69 -24.15 -14.23
CA LYS A 185 3.38 -25.44 -14.21
C LYS A 185 4.56 -25.34 -15.20
N GLU A 186 5.79 -25.27 -14.72
CA GLU A 186 6.93 -25.54 -15.59
C GLU A 186 7.03 -27.07 -15.83
N PRO A 187 7.25 -27.52 -17.08
CA PRO A 187 7.67 -28.89 -17.31
C PRO A 187 9.01 -29.11 -16.59
N ALA A 188 9.13 -30.24 -15.88
CA ALA A 188 10.25 -30.57 -15.01
C ALA A 188 11.62 -30.23 -15.60
N LEU A 189 12.19 -29.08 -15.23
CA LEU A 189 13.56 -28.71 -15.55
C LEU A 189 14.57 -29.38 -14.60
N VAL A 190 14.10 -29.98 -13.52
CA VAL A 190 14.93 -30.75 -12.60
C VAL A 190 14.71 -32.23 -12.90
N THR A 191 15.39 -32.72 -13.93
CA THR A 191 15.73 -34.14 -13.98
C THR A 191 16.83 -34.37 -12.96
N SER A 192 16.46 -35.06 -11.88
CA SER A 192 17.37 -35.61 -10.88
C SER A 192 18.39 -36.56 -11.50
#